data_AF-A0A2A5BSS3-F1
#
_entry.id   AF-A0A2A5BSS3-F1
#
_cell.length_a   1.000
_cell.length_b   1.000
_cell.length_c   1.000
_cell.angle_alpha   90.00
_cell.angle_beta   90.00
_cell.angle_gamma   90.00
#
_symmetry.space_group_name_H-M   'P 1'
#
loop_
_entity.id
_entity.type
_entity.pdbx_description
1 polymer ?
#
loop_
_entity_poly.entity_id
_entity_poly.type
_entity_poly.pdbx_seq_one_letter_code
_entity_poly.pdbx_strand_id
1 'polypeptide(L)'
;MASQNNEKKIIFGFTIFIFFLVLSGVSSLWNLYGISQSNKHVQNSAHPVVREANYVEIQLLKLANISSLAFNENNIEDIERYRTEFDDNAKMFHKSYKELEVLVWGNDIDNDQSARIRKSYYDYIAQTQSMLNAKISLHDLKGKVDIEADKIIDLADQVGAALTDIIYYEPPEKYRKTMELVAGNANYADGLMVGVVRTVKEIQNTRYQHRLPTALDEFSFIIKDSMSWFDRSTVLFDEIDKDDLAEKTYIAVNRLKERLKKYPNIIDLKHEHLIQMELAKDSQKRANTAVSLCISELDKLLNTAD
;
A
#
# COMPACT_ATOMS: atom_id res chain seq x y z
N MET A 1 5.40 -14.06 -73.91
CA MET A 1 6.03 -15.10 -73.05
C MET A 1 7.33 -14.57 -72.41
N ALA A 2 7.25 -13.55 -71.54
CA ALA A 2 8.42 -12.98 -70.87
C ALA A 2 8.33 -13.00 -69.33
N SER A 3 7.21 -13.47 -68.76
CA SER A 3 7.00 -13.48 -67.30
C SER A 3 7.42 -14.79 -66.61
N GLN A 4 7.49 -15.94 -67.31
CA GLN A 4 7.90 -17.22 -66.69
C GLN A 4 9.42 -17.42 -66.53
N ASN A 5 10.26 -16.55 -67.11
CA ASN A 5 11.73 -16.74 -67.09
C ASN A 5 12.42 -16.00 -65.93
N ASN A 6 11.73 -15.07 -65.25
CA ASN A 6 12.28 -14.34 -64.10
C ASN A 6 11.96 -15.05 -62.77
N GLU A 7 10.81 -15.73 -62.65
CA GLU A 7 10.45 -16.51 -61.45
C GLU A 7 11.36 -17.73 -61.25
N LYS A 8 11.74 -18.43 -62.33
CA LYS A 8 12.68 -19.57 -62.26
C LYS A 8 14.12 -19.16 -61.89
N LYS A 9 14.54 -17.92 -62.22
CA LYS A 9 15.87 -17.39 -61.84
C LYS A 9 15.94 -16.96 -60.37
N ILE A 10 14.84 -16.45 -59.82
CA ILE A 10 14.74 -16.06 -58.41
C ILE A 10 14.70 -17.30 -57.49
N ILE A 11 13.98 -18.35 -57.87
CA ILE A 11 13.92 -19.61 -57.11
C ILE A 11 15.28 -20.35 -57.12
N PHE A 12 16.00 -20.35 -58.25
CA PHE A 12 17.33 -20.96 -58.35
C PHE A 12 18.39 -20.21 -57.52
N GLY A 13 18.32 -18.86 -57.47
CA GLY A 13 19.18 -18.05 -56.62
C GLY A 13 18.95 -18.26 -55.12
N PHE A 14 17.69 -18.39 -54.70
CA PHE A 14 17.33 -18.62 -53.29
C PHE A 14 17.73 -20.03 -52.80
N THR A 15 17.65 -21.04 -53.67
CA THR A 15 18.05 -22.41 -53.35
C THR A 15 19.58 -22.55 -53.17
N ILE A 16 20.36 -21.85 -53.99
CA ILE A 16 21.82 -21.79 -53.85
C ILE A 16 22.24 -21.03 -52.58
N PHE A 17 21.55 -19.94 -52.24
CA PHE A 17 21.80 -19.21 -51.00
C PHE A 17 21.51 -20.05 -49.74
N ILE A 18 20.40 -20.80 -49.73
CA ILE A 18 20.08 -21.73 -48.64
C ILE A 18 21.10 -22.88 -48.58
N PHE A 19 21.53 -23.42 -49.72
CA PHE A 19 22.56 -24.47 -49.78
C PHE A 19 23.91 -24.00 -49.21
N PHE A 20 24.34 -22.76 -49.52
CA PHE A 20 25.55 -22.16 -48.93
C PHE A 20 25.39 -21.82 -47.44
N LEU A 21 24.20 -21.42 -46.98
CA LEU A 21 23.90 -21.17 -45.57
C LEU A 21 23.92 -22.46 -44.74
N VAL A 22 23.42 -23.56 -45.29
CA VAL A 22 23.46 -24.88 -44.65
C VAL A 22 24.89 -25.45 -44.63
N LEU A 23 25.68 -25.30 -45.71
CA LEU A 23 27.09 -25.69 -45.73
C LEU A 23 27.96 -24.87 -44.75
N SER A 24 27.66 -23.57 -44.58
CA SER A 24 28.29 -22.72 -43.56
C SER A 24 27.90 -23.15 -42.13
N GLY A 25 26.63 -23.50 -41.90
CA GLY A 25 26.15 -24.03 -40.63
C GLY A 25 26.79 -25.39 -40.25
N VAL A 26 26.98 -26.29 -41.22
CA VAL A 26 27.62 -27.60 -40.98
C VAL A 26 29.14 -27.49 -40.78
N SER A 27 29.82 -26.59 -41.50
CA SER A 27 31.26 -26.33 -41.28
C SER A 27 31.52 -25.66 -39.93
N SER A 28 30.59 -24.83 -39.45
CA SER A 28 30.63 -24.26 -38.09
C SER A 28 30.45 -25.34 -37.01
N LEU A 29 29.54 -26.30 -37.23
CA LEU A 29 29.32 -27.44 -36.34
C LEU A 29 30.50 -28.43 -36.29
N TRP A 30 31.26 -28.60 -37.38
CA TRP A 30 32.46 -29.47 -37.38
C TRP A 30 33.69 -28.81 -36.75
N ASN A 31 33.85 -27.49 -36.86
CA ASN A 31 34.89 -26.78 -36.10
C ASN A 31 34.62 -26.84 -34.59
N LEU A 32 33.36 -27.01 -34.18
CA LEU A 32 32.95 -27.25 -32.80
C LEU A 32 33.20 -28.70 -32.32
N TYR A 33 33.27 -29.68 -33.24
CA TYR A 33 33.53 -31.10 -32.90
C TYR A 33 35.04 -31.42 -32.84
N GLY A 34 35.90 -30.60 -33.43
CA GLY A 34 37.37 -30.74 -33.38
C GLY A 34 38.02 -30.35 -32.06
N ILE A 35 37.29 -29.75 -31.12
CA ILE A 35 37.77 -29.35 -29.77
C ILE A 35 37.23 -30.35 -28.71
N SER A 36 37.03 -31.63 -29.08
CA SER A 36 36.45 -32.65 -28.19
C SER A 36 37.45 -33.40 -27.29
N GLN A 37 38.71 -32.95 -27.18
CA GLN A 37 39.73 -33.64 -26.36
C GLN A 37 40.56 -32.72 -25.45
N SER A 38 39.95 -31.65 -24.93
CA SER A 38 40.47 -30.98 -23.72
C SER A 38 39.36 -30.52 -22.75
N ASN A 39 38.09 -30.86 -23.01
CA ASN A 39 36.92 -30.23 -22.37
C ASN A 39 36.01 -31.18 -21.57
N LYS A 40 36.58 -32.24 -20.97
CA LYS A 40 35.78 -33.21 -20.19
C LYS A 40 35.33 -32.74 -18.80
N HIS A 41 35.73 -31.55 -18.36
CA HIS A 41 35.23 -30.94 -17.11
C HIS A 41 34.25 -29.77 -17.30
N VAL A 42 34.18 -29.16 -18.50
CA VAL A 42 33.30 -28.00 -18.75
C VAL A 42 31.93 -28.41 -19.31
N GLN A 43 31.87 -29.49 -20.10
CA GLN A 43 30.66 -29.84 -20.86
C GLN A 43 29.59 -30.63 -20.06
N ASN A 44 29.95 -31.26 -18.94
CA ASN A 44 29.02 -32.03 -18.09
C ASN A 44 28.46 -31.24 -16.90
N SER A 45 29.03 -30.06 -16.59
CA SER A 45 28.69 -29.27 -15.40
C SER A 45 28.00 -27.94 -15.71
N ALA A 46 28.34 -27.27 -16.83
CA ALA A 46 27.83 -25.94 -17.14
C ALA A 46 26.34 -25.92 -17.56
N HIS A 47 25.91 -26.85 -18.43
CA HIS A 47 24.53 -26.92 -18.92
C HIS A 47 23.44 -27.06 -17.83
N PRO A 48 23.57 -27.96 -16.82
CA PRO A 48 22.57 -28.04 -15.75
C PRO A 48 22.57 -26.81 -14.85
N VAL A 49 23.73 -26.23 -14.53
CA VAL A 49 23.84 -25.02 -13.69
C VAL A 49 23.18 -23.83 -14.38
N VAL A 50 23.48 -23.58 -15.66
CA VAL A 50 22.89 -22.48 -16.43
C VAL A 50 21.36 -22.63 -16.56
N ARG A 51 20.88 -23.86 -16.77
CA ARG A 51 19.42 -24.11 -16.85
C ARG A 51 18.72 -23.84 -15.53
N GLU A 52 19.25 -24.33 -14.41
CA GLU A 52 18.63 -24.13 -13.09
C GLU A 52 18.74 -22.67 -12.63
N ALA A 53 19.84 -21.97 -12.92
CA ALA A 53 19.98 -20.55 -12.62
C ALA A 53 18.98 -19.67 -13.39
N ASN A 54 18.79 -19.92 -14.70
CA ASN A 54 17.75 -19.27 -15.49
C ASN A 54 16.34 -19.56 -14.94
N TYR A 55 16.08 -20.80 -14.49
CA TYR A 55 14.80 -21.14 -13.89
C TYR A 55 14.56 -20.40 -12.57
N VAL A 56 15.58 -20.31 -11.71
CA VAL A 56 15.55 -19.53 -10.46
C VAL A 56 15.30 -18.05 -10.74
N GLU A 57 15.96 -17.46 -11.74
CA GLU A 57 15.75 -16.06 -12.13
C GLU A 57 14.31 -15.81 -12.63
N ILE A 58 13.76 -16.69 -13.46
CA ILE A 58 12.36 -16.60 -13.91
C ILE A 58 11.39 -16.64 -12.72
N GLN A 59 11.62 -17.50 -11.73
CA GLN A 59 10.79 -17.55 -10.53
C GLN A 59 10.90 -16.27 -9.70
N LEU A 60 12.11 -15.68 -9.63
CA LEU A 60 12.33 -14.41 -8.96
C LEU A 60 11.61 -13.26 -9.65
N LEU A 61 11.62 -13.21 -10.98
CA LEU A 61 10.90 -12.21 -11.77
C LEU A 61 9.37 -12.33 -11.60
N LYS A 62 8.85 -13.57 -11.48
CA LYS A 62 7.43 -13.79 -11.16
C LYS A 62 7.08 -13.24 -9.78
N LEU A 63 7.89 -13.52 -8.76
CA LEU A 63 7.71 -12.95 -7.42
C LEU A 63 7.75 -11.42 -7.46
N ALA A 64 8.73 -10.84 -8.14
CA ALA A 64 8.87 -9.39 -8.31
C ALA A 64 7.60 -8.79 -8.94
N ASN A 65 7.10 -9.41 -10.00
CA ASN A 65 5.85 -8.99 -10.65
C ASN A 65 4.65 -9.06 -9.69
N ILE A 66 4.45 -10.18 -8.98
CA ILE A 66 3.35 -10.32 -8.00
C ILE A 66 3.45 -9.25 -6.90
N SER A 67 4.64 -9.06 -6.32
CA SER A 67 4.85 -8.06 -5.27
C SER A 67 4.58 -6.63 -5.76
N SER A 68 4.95 -6.31 -7.00
CA SER A 68 4.67 -5.02 -7.63
C SER A 68 3.17 -4.81 -7.88
N LEU A 69 2.45 -5.84 -8.37
CA LEU A 69 1.00 -5.80 -8.52
C LEU A 69 0.32 -5.58 -7.16
N ALA A 70 0.73 -6.34 -6.14
CA ALA A 70 0.21 -6.22 -4.79
C ALA A 70 0.45 -4.82 -4.18
N PHE A 71 1.61 -4.21 -4.45
CA PHE A 71 1.92 -2.85 -3.98
C PHE A 71 1.03 -1.77 -4.61
N ASN A 72 0.62 -1.95 -5.86
CA ASN A 72 -0.23 -0.99 -6.56
C ASN A 72 -1.73 -1.23 -6.38
N GLU A 73 -2.12 -2.38 -5.83
CA GLU A 73 -3.53 -2.74 -5.59
C GLU A 73 -4.15 -1.96 -4.42
N ASN A 74 -5.44 -1.62 -4.48
CA ASN A 74 -6.16 -0.98 -3.37
C ASN A 74 -7.27 -1.86 -2.81
N ASN A 75 -7.73 -2.87 -3.55
CA ASN A 75 -8.71 -3.82 -3.09
C ASN A 75 -8.07 -4.85 -2.13
N ILE A 76 -8.68 -5.07 -0.96
CA ILE A 76 -8.11 -5.94 0.07
C ILE A 76 -8.15 -7.42 -0.32
N GLU A 77 -9.21 -7.87 -0.99
CA GLU A 77 -9.33 -9.25 -1.47
C GLU A 77 -8.24 -9.58 -2.49
N ASP A 78 -7.93 -8.63 -3.38
CA ASP A 78 -6.88 -8.74 -4.38
C ASP A 78 -5.48 -8.73 -3.73
N ILE A 79 -5.23 -7.86 -2.74
CA ILE A 79 -3.97 -7.86 -1.96
C ILE A 79 -3.75 -9.21 -1.26
N GLU A 80 -4.81 -9.76 -0.67
CA GLU A 80 -4.78 -11.05 0.02
C GLU A 80 -4.52 -12.22 -0.94
N ARG A 81 -5.13 -12.17 -2.13
CA ARG A 81 -4.83 -13.12 -3.21
C ARG A 81 -3.36 -13.04 -3.61
N TYR A 82 -2.83 -11.84 -3.86
CA TYR A 82 -1.42 -11.68 -4.21
C TYR A 82 -0.48 -12.14 -3.10
N ARG A 83 -0.83 -11.95 -1.82
CA ARG A 83 -0.05 -12.49 -0.69
C ARG A 83 0.03 -14.01 -0.76
N THR A 84 -1.11 -14.67 -0.99
CA THR A 84 -1.17 -16.12 -1.12
C THR A 84 -0.35 -16.61 -2.31
N GLU A 85 -0.53 -15.99 -3.47
CA GLU A 85 0.26 -16.30 -4.68
C GLU A 85 1.76 -16.08 -4.45
N PHE A 86 2.13 -15.00 -3.76
CA PHE A 86 3.52 -14.70 -3.42
C PHE A 86 4.12 -15.79 -2.53
N ASP A 87 3.45 -16.16 -1.45
CA ASP A 87 3.94 -17.18 -0.52
C ASP A 87 4.09 -18.55 -1.19
N ASP A 88 3.19 -18.92 -2.10
CA ASP A 88 3.27 -20.17 -2.85
C ASP A 88 4.42 -20.15 -3.88
N ASN A 89 4.60 -19.05 -4.62
CA ASN A 89 5.74 -18.90 -5.52
C ASN A 89 7.07 -18.82 -4.76
N ALA A 90 7.09 -18.29 -3.53
CA ALA A 90 8.28 -18.23 -2.69
C ALA A 90 8.73 -19.63 -2.27
N LYS A 91 7.79 -20.53 -1.95
CA LYS A 91 8.10 -21.95 -1.69
C LYS A 91 8.71 -22.62 -2.93
N MET A 92 8.18 -22.33 -4.12
CA MET A 92 8.72 -22.86 -5.38
C MET A 92 10.14 -22.35 -5.65
N PHE A 93 10.38 -21.05 -5.46
CA PHE A 93 11.73 -20.48 -5.58
C PHE A 93 12.68 -21.15 -4.60
N HIS A 94 12.34 -21.24 -3.32
CA HIS A 94 13.20 -21.82 -2.29
C HIS A 94 13.61 -23.27 -2.62
N LYS A 95 12.69 -24.05 -3.17
CA LYS A 95 13.00 -25.39 -3.67
C LYS A 95 14.00 -25.36 -4.83
N SER A 96 13.73 -24.53 -5.83
CA SER A 96 14.56 -24.39 -7.04
C SER A 96 15.97 -23.88 -6.72
N TYR A 97 16.07 -22.94 -5.77
CA TYR A 97 17.33 -22.39 -5.31
C TYR A 97 18.18 -23.42 -4.57
N LYS A 98 17.57 -24.28 -3.75
CA LYS A 98 18.29 -25.40 -3.12
C LYS A 98 18.85 -26.39 -4.14
N GLU A 99 18.10 -26.65 -5.21
CA GLU A 99 18.56 -27.50 -6.31
C GLU A 99 19.77 -26.87 -7.02
N LEU A 100 19.73 -25.55 -7.24
CA LEU A 100 20.88 -24.79 -7.75
C LEU A 100 22.08 -24.84 -6.79
N GLU A 101 21.90 -24.63 -5.48
CA GLU A 101 22.99 -24.69 -4.48
C GLU A 101 23.74 -26.04 -4.53
N VAL A 102 23.01 -27.16 -4.67
CA VAL A 102 23.61 -28.50 -4.79
C VAL A 102 24.45 -28.63 -6.07
N LEU A 103 23.96 -28.10 -7.19
CA LEU A 103 24.70 -28.13 -8.47
C LEU A 103 25.93 -27.21 -8.45
N VAL A 104 25.85 -26.10 -7.72
CA VAL A 104 26.90 -25.09 -7.59
C VAL A 104 28.05 -25.59 -6.70
N TRP A 105 27.75 -26.28 -5.59
CA TRP A 105 28.76 -26.88 -4.70
C TRP A 105 29.56 -28.03 -5.32
N GLY A 106 29.09 -28.60 -6.43
CA GLY A 106 29.84 -29.63 -7.18
C GLY A 106 30.92 -29.08 -8.12
N ASN A 107 31.01 -27.75 -8.31
CA ASN A 107 31.70 -27.14 -9.46
C ASN A 107 32.67 -25.97 -9.11
N ASP A 108 33.26 -25.92 -7.91
CA ASP A 108 34.25 -24.88 -7.49
C ASP A 108 33.76 -23.42 -7.57
N ILE A 109 32.46 -23.18 -7.43
CA ILE A 109 31.90 -21.82 -7.39
C ILE A 109 32.11 -21.17 -6.01
N ASP A 110 32.44 -19.87 -6.00
CA ASP A 110 32.67 -19.06 -4.81
C ASP A 110 31.51 -19.18 -3.78
N ASN A 111 31.81 -19.80 -2.64
CA ASN A 111 30.87 -19.94 -1.53
C ASN A 111 30.31 -18.59 -1.05
N ASP A 112 31.06 -17.49 -1.23
CA ASP A 112 30.61 -16.16 -0.86
C ASP A 112 29.52 -15.64 -1.81
N GLN A 113 29.55 -16.03 -3.09
CA GLN A 113 28.53 -15.66 -4.07
C GLN A 113 27.18 -16.33 -3.79
N SER A 114 27.19 -17.65 -3.53
CA SER A 114 25.97 -18.37 -3.12
C SER A 114 25.39 -17.78 -1.83
N ALA A 115 26.24 -17.44 -0.87
CA ALA A 115 25.80 -16.80 0.37
C ALA A 115 25.14 -15.42 0.12
N ARG A 116 25.68 -14.63 -0.82
CA ARG A 116 25.10 -13.33 -1.22
C ARG A 116 23.74 -13.48 -1.90
N ILE A 117 23.58 -14.41 -2.84
CA ILE A 117 22.29 -14.66 -3.50
C ILE A 117 21.24 -15.06 -2.47
N ARG A 118 21.56 -16.05 -1.62
CA ARG A 118 20.68 -16.52 -0.57
C ARG A 118 20.25 -15.40 0.37
N LYS A 119 21.19 -14.55 0.81
CA LYS A 119 20.91 -13.42 1.69
C LYS A 119 19.96 -12.42 1.01
N SER A 120 20.27 -11.99 -0.21
CA SER A 120 19.45 -11.03 -0.96
C SER A 120 18.04 -11.56 -1.21
N TYR A 121 17.88 -12.87 -1.46
CA TYR A 121 16.57 -13.50 -1.58
C TYR A 121 15.77 -13.47 -0.27
N TYR A 122 16.36 -13.88 0.85
CA TYR A 122 15.64 -13.84 2.15
C TYR A 122 15.30 -12.41 2.56
N ASP A 123 16.20 -11.46 2.32
CA ASP A 123 15.92 -10.04 2.51
C ASP A 123 14.72 -9.62 1.65
N TYR A 124 14.67 -10.01 0.37
CA TYR A 124 13.54 -9.71 -0.52
C TYR A 124 12.20 -10.28 -0.02
N ILE A 125 12.16 -11.55 0.38
CA ILE A 125 10.94 -12.18 0.92
C ILE A 125 10.47 -11.46 2.18
N ALA A 126 11.38 -11.21 3.14
CA ALA A 126 11.05 -10.57 4.39
C ALA A 126 10.48 -9.15 4.19
N GLN A 127 11.09 -8.37 3.29
CA GLN A 127 10.63 -7.02 2.98
C GLN A 127 9.29 -7.03 2.23
N THR A 128 9.07 -7.99 1.32
CA THR A 128 7.78 -8.12 0.63
C THR A 128 6.65 -8.50 1.59
N GLN A 129 6.90 -9.44 2.51
CA GLN A 129 5.92 -9.81 3.54
C GLN A 129 5.63 -8.64 4.48
N SER A 130 6.66 -7.89 4.91
CA SER A 130 6.48 -6.67 5.69
C SER A 130 5.61 -5.65 4.95
N MET A 131 5.82 -5.46 3.65
CA MET A 131 5.01 -4.56 2.84
C MET A 131 3.56 -5.03 2.76
N LEU A 132 3.31 -6.29 2.43
CA LEU A 132 1.96 -6.85 2.29
C LEU A 132 1.17 -6.72 3.61
N ASN A 133 1.81 -7.06 4.74
CA ASN A 133 1.20 -6.92 6.06
C ASN A 133 0.88 -5.47 6.40
N ALA A 134 1.77 -4.54 6.06
CA ALA A 134 1.53 -3.10 6.24
C ALA A 134 0.36 -2.62 5.39
N LYS A 135 0.22 -3.10 4.14
CA LYS A 135 -0.93 -2.77 3.27
C LYS A 135 -2.26 -3.29 3.79
N ILE A 136 -2.30 -4.52 4.28
CA ILE A 136 -3.50 -5.09 4.90
C ILE A 136 -3.90 -4.28 6.13
N SER A 137 -2.91 -3.95 6.98
CA SER A 137 -3.11 -3.11 8.18
C SER A 137 -3.60 -1.71 7.82
N LEU A 138 -3.04 -1.10 6.77
CA LEU A 138 -3.46 0.20 6.25
C LEU A 138 -4.95 0.19 5.85
N HIS A 139 -5.42 -0.85 5.17
CA HIS A 139 -6.82 -0.98 4.77
C HIS A 139 -7.75 -1.09 6.01
N ASP A 140 -7.42 -1.94 6.98
CA ASP A 140 -8.16 -2.08 8.23
C ASP A 140 -8.22 -0.77 9.02
N LEU A 141 -7.07 -0.09 9.17
CA LEU A 141 -7.00 1.19 9.86
C LEU A 141 -7.79 2.28 9.13
N LYS A 142 -7.80 2.29 7.79
CA LYS A 142 -8.63 3.21 7.03
C LYS A 142 -10.12 3.02 7.37
N GLY A 143 -10.59 1.77 7.39
CA GLY A 143 -11.96 1.47 7.79
C GLY A 143 -12.27 1.93 9.22
N LYS A 144 -11.34 1.73 10.15
CA LYS A 144 -11.48 2.22 11.54
C LYS A 144 -11.53 3.74 11.64
N VAL A 145 -10.70 4.45 10.85
CA VAL A 145 -10.72 5.92 10.77
C VAL A 145 -12.06 6.42 10.21
N ASP A 146 -12.58 5.78 9.17
CA ASP A 146 -13.85 6.18 8.54
C ASP A 146 -15.04 5.96 9.50
N ILE A 147 -15.11 4.78 10.15
CA ILE A 147 -16.13 4.50 11.18
C ILE A 147 -16.05 5.50 12.35
N GLU A 148 -14.84 5.88 12.74
CA GLU A 148 -14.64 6.81 13.84
C GLU A 148 -14.99 8.25 13.47
N ALA A 149 -14.69 8.66 12.24
CA ALA A 149 -15.10 9.94 11.69
C ALA A 149 -16.62 10.08 11.69
N ASP A 150 -17.34 9.06 11.19
CA ASP A 150 -18.80 9.04 11.16
C ASP A 150 -19.39 9.20 12.56
N LYS A 151 -18.85 8.49 13.56
CA LYS A 151 -19.29 8.63 14.95
C LYS A 151 -19.11 10.04 15.52
N ILE A 152 -17.99 10.69 15.21
CA ILE A 152 -17.74 12.06 15.68
C ILE A 152 -18.68 13.04 14.98
N ILE A 153 -18.94 12.86 13.69
CA ILE A 153 -19.89 13.66 12.91
C ILE A 153 -21.30 13.49 13.47
N ASP A 154 -21.77 12.26 13.71
CA ASP A 154 -23.07 11.98 14.31
C ASP A 154 -23.23 12.63 15.70
N LEU A 155 -22.15 12.68 16.48
CA LEU A 155 -22.15 13.34 17.79
C LEU A 155 -22.18 14.87 17.67
N ALA A 156 -21.50 15.45 16.67
CA ALA A 156 -21.58 16.87 16.37
C ALA A 156 -22.97 17.26 15.87
N ASP A 157 -23.59 16.43 15.02
CA ASP A 157 -24.96 16.62 14.53
C ASP A 157 -25.98 16.54 15.67
N GLN A 158 -25.77 15.67 16.67
CA GLN A 158 -26.59 15.64 17.88
C GLN A 158 -26.49 16.93 18.70
N VAL A 159 -25.32 17.56 18.74
CA VAL A 159 -25.17 18.89 19.37
C VAL A 159 -25.96 19.93 18.57
N GLY A 160 -25.84 19.93 17.24
CA GLY A 160 -26.59 20.83 16.38
C GLY A 160 -28.11 20.64 16.49
N ALA A 161 -28.59 19.40 16.60
CA ALA A 161 -29.99 19.10 16.85
C ALA A 161 -30.47 19.66 18.20
N ALA A 162 -29.69 19.47 19.28
CA ALA A 162 -30.03 20.01 20.60
C ALA A 162 -30.07 21.56 20.61
N LEU A 163 -29.14 22.20 19.90
CA LEU A 163 -29.17 23.66 19.71
C LEU A 163 -30.36 24.11 18.87
N THR A 164 -30.73 23.33 17.84
CA THR A 164 -31.89 23.58 16.98
C THR A 164 -33.20 23.54 17.76
N ASP A 165 -33.35 22.60 18.69
CA ASP A 165 -34.53 22.53 19.57
C ASP A 165 -34.69 23.82 20.39
N ILE A 166 -33.57 24.42 20.83
CA ILE A 166 -33.58 25.72 21.52
C ILE A 166 -33.92 26.85 20.55
N ILE A 167 -33.34 26.87 19.35
CA ILE A 167 -33.60 27.92 18.34
C ILE A 167 -35.09 28.04 18.01
N TYR A 168 -35.80 26.90 17.92
CA TYR A 168 -37.22 26.85 17.58
C TYR A 168 -38.15 26.73 18.78
N TYR A 169 -37.63 26.81 20.00
CA TYR A 169 -38.47 26.76 21.21
C TYR A 169 -39.45 27.95 21.23
N GLU A 170 -40.73 27.67 21.42
CA GLU A 170 -41.79 28.69 21.45
C GLU A 170 -42.03 29.19 22.90
N PRO A 171 -41.57 30.41 23.25
CA PRO A 171 -41.71 30.92 24.61
C PRO A 171 -43.09 31.57 24.81
N PRO A 172 -43.53 31.74 26.08
CA PRO A 172 -44.61 32.66 26.40
C PRO A 172 -44.33 34.09 25.87
N GLU A 173 -45.37 34.82 25.48
CA GLU A 173 -45.26 36.16 24.84
C GLU A 173 -44.32 37.11 25.59
N LYS A 174 -44.35 37.10 26.93
CA LYS A 174 -43.51 37.95 27.79
C LYS A 174 -41.99 37.72 27.63
N TYR A 175 -41.58 36.58 27.08
CA TYR A 175 -40.18 36.18 26.89
C TYR A 175 -39.72 36.21 25.43
N ARG A 176 -40.55 36.64 24.46
CA ARG A 176 -40.18 36.59 23.03
C ARG A 176 -38.89 37.32 22.69
N LYS A 177 -38.69 38.54 23.20
CA LYS A 177 -37.45 39.32 22.96
C LYS A 177 -36.21 38.65 23.56
N THR A 178 -36.35 38.04 24.74
CA THR A 178 -35.28 37.26 25.36
C THR A 178 -34.95 36.05 24.50
N MET A 179 -35.98 35.39 23.96
CA MET A 179 -35.80 34.21 23.12
C MET A 179 -35.14 34.52 21.77
N GLU A 180 -35.37 35.70 21.19
CA GLU A 180 -34.65 36.15 19.99
C GLU A 180 -33.13 36.19 20.22
N LEU A 181 -32.69 36.64 21.40
CA LEU A 181 -31.26 36.65 21.78
C LEU A 181 -30.73 35.24 22.03
N VAL A 182 -31.50 34.41 22.74
CA VAL A 182 -31.15 33.00 23.02
C VAL A 182 -30.97 32.22 21.72
N ALA A 183 -31.94 32.32 20.81
CA ALA A 183 -31.91 31.66 19.50
C ALA A 183 -30.76 32.18 18.64
N GLY A 184 -30.49 33.49 18.63
CA GLY A 184 -29.37 34.06 17.88
C GLY A 184 -28.01 33.52 18.32
N ASN A 185 -27.78 33.44 19.63
CA ASN A 185 -26.56 32.88 20.21
C ASN A 185 -26.46 31.35 19.98
N ALA A 186 -27.56 30.61 20.13
CA ALA A 186 -27.58 29.16 19.87
C ALA A 186 -27.31 28.84 18.40
N ASN A 187 -27.88 29.62 17.47
CA ASN A 187 -27.62 29.51 16.04
C ASN A 187 -26.15 29.82 15.69
N TYR A 188 -25.54 30.79 16.37
CA TYR A 188 -24.10 31.07 16.19
C TYR A 188 -23.23 29.92 16.74
N ALA A 189 -23.58 29.37 17.90
CA ALA A 189 -22.90 28.19 18.47
C ALA A 189 -22.97 26.98 17.51
N ASP A 190 -24.16 26.69 16.95
CA ASP A 190 -24.34 25.62 15.97
C ASP A 190 -23.46 25.81 14.73
N GLY A 191 -23.42 27.03 14.18
CA GLY A 191 -22.56 27.38 13.05
C GLY A 191 -21.06 27.14 13.32
N LEU A 192 -20.60 27.33 14.56
CA LEU A 192 -19.22 27.01 14.95
C LEU A 192 -18.97 25.49 15.01
N MET A 193 -19.96 24.68 15.40
CA MET A 193 -19.84 23.23 15.51
C MET A 193 -19.55 22.54 14.17
N VAL A 194 -19.91 23.16 13.04
CA VAL A 194 -19.49 22.74 11.69
C VAL A 194 -17.95 22.62 11.57
N GLY A 195 -17.21 23.40 12.36
CA GLY A 195 -15.77 23.30 12.46
C GLY A 195 -15.28 21.91 12.87
N VAL A 196 -16.01 21.21 13.75
CA VAL A 196 -15.66 19.84 14.17
C VAL A 196 -15.70 18.89 12.98
N VAL A 197 -16.77 18.95 12.18
CA VAL A 197 -16.92 18.12 10.97
C VAL A 197 -15.80 18.39 9.97
N ARG A 198 -15.42 19.66 9.80
CA ARG A 198 -14.29 20.04 8.94
C ARG A 198 -12.97 19.44 9.45
N THR A 199 -12.66 19.58 10.73
CA THR A 199 -11.43 19.03 11.34
C THR A 199 -11.39 17.50 11.21
N VAL A 200 -12.51 16.80 11.40
CA VAL A 200 -12.61 15.34 11.14
C VAL A 200 -12.21 15.01 9.69
N LYS A 201 -12.78 15.72 8.71
CA LYS A 201 -12.46 15.51 7.29
C LYS A 201 -11.00 15.83 6.96
N GLU A 202 -10.42 16.83 7.59
CA GLU A 202 -9.00 17.16 7.44
C GLU A 202 -8.10 16.02 7.97
N ILE A 203 -8.44 15.42 9.11
CA ILE A 203 -7.76 14.24 9.66
C ILE A 203 -7.91 13.03 8.72
N GLN A 204 -9.12 12.75 8.21
CA GLN A 204 -9.32 11.64 7.26
C GLN A 204 -8.43 11.79 6.03
N ASN A 205 -8.30 13.01 5.51
CA ASN A 205 -7.62 13.29 4.24
C ASN A 205 -6.13 13.56 4.36
N THR A 206 -5.61 13.87 5.56
CA THR A 206 -4.18 14.18 5.70
C THR A 206 -3.30 12.98 5.36
N ARG A 207 -2.15 13.27 4.76
CA ARG A 207 -1.04 12.33 4.54
C ARG A 207 0.20 12.69 5.36
N TYR A 208 0.09 13.69 6.23
CA TYR A 208 1.21 14.28 6.95
C TYR A 208 1.05 14.08 8.46
N GLN A 209 1.97 13.34 9.06
CA GLN A 209 1.95 13.04 10.50
C GLN A 209 2.02 14.30 11.36
N HIS A 210 2.81 15.31 10.97
CA HIS A 210 2.99 16.55 11.74
C HIS A 210 1.70 17.38 11.92
N ARG A 211 0.64 17.10 11.15
CA ARG A 211 -0.66 17.79 11.25
C ARG A 211 -1.61 17.16 12.29
N LEU A 212 -1.32 15.95 12.74
CA LEU A 212 -2.19 15.23 13.67
C LEU A 212 -2.16 15.76 15.11
N PRO A 213 -1.00 16.17 15.68
CA PRO A 213 -0.95 16.62 17.07
C PRO A 213 -1.80 17.85 17.39
N THR A 214 -1.99 18.77 16.44
CA THR A 214 -2.76 20.00 16.65
C THR A 214 -4.27 19.79 16.59
N ALA A 215 -4.74 18.67 16.03
CA ALA A 215 -6.15 18.45 15.77
C ALA A 215 -6.99 18.33 17.05
N LEU A 216 -6.42 17.80 18.15
CA LEU A 216 -7.13 17.73 19.43
C LEU A 216 -7.37 19.11 20.05
N ASP A 217 -6.38 20.00 19.92
CA ASP A 217 -6.49 21.38 20.37
C ASP A 217 -7.49 22.15 19.53
N GLU A 218 -7.53 21.90 18.21
CA GLU A 218 -8.53 22.48 17.30
C GLU A 218 -9.96 22.06 17.68
N PHE A 219 -10.22 20.77 17.92
CA PHE A 219 -11.53 20.33 18.42
C PHE A 219 -11.90 21.02 19.73
N SER A 220 -10.95 21.07 20.66
CA SER A 220 -11.17 21.67 21.97
C SER A 220 -11.48 23.16 21.87
N PHE A 221 -10.78 23.87 20.97
CA PHE A 221 -11.02 25.28 20.69
C PHE A 221 -12.40 25.52 20.10
N ILE A 222 -12.78 24.77 19.05
CA ILE A 222 -14.08 24.90 18.36
C ILE A 222 -15.23 24.66 19.34
N ILE A 223 -15.17 23.57 20.11
CA ILE A 223 -16.21 23.24 21.09
C ILE A 223 -16.27 24.31 22.18
N LYS A 224 -15.12 24.79 22.67
CA LYS A 224 -15.10 25.85 23.69
C LYS A 224 -15.69 27.16 23.17
N ASP A 225 -15.36 27.55 21.94
CA ASP A 225 -15.87 28.79 21.34
C ASP A 225 -17.38 28.71 21.13
N SER A 226 -17.87 27.60 20.55
CA SER A 226 -19.30 27.29 20.43
C SER A 226 -20.01 27.38 21.79
N MET A 227 -19.47 26.72 22.82
CA MET A 227 -20.07 26.72 24.14
C MET A 227 -20.04 28.09 24.80
N SER A 228 -19.04 28.93 24.52
CA SER A 228 -18.99 30.29 25.06
C SER A 228 -20.15 31.18 24.58
N TRP A 229 -20.68 30.92 23.38
CA TRP A 229 -21.88 31.58 22.87
C TRP A 229 -23.15 30.98 23.46
N PHE A 230 -23.19 29.65 23.55
CA PHE A 230 -24.31 28.95 24.16
C PHE A 230 -24.48 29.29 25.65
N ASP A 231 -23.41 29.40 26.42
CA ASP A 231 -23.43 29.73 27.85
C ASP A 231 -23.99 31.15 28.11
N ARG A 232 -23.93 32.05 27.12
CA ARG A 232 -24.59 33.37 27.21
C ARG A 232 -26.11 33.24 27.07
N SER A 233 -26.58 32.25 26.33
CA SER A 233 -28.00 31.92 26.20
C SER A 233 -28.56 31.29 27.46
N THR A 234 -27.84 30.37 28.10
CA THR A 234 -28.36 29.61 29.24
C THR A 234 -28.75 30.51 30.42
N VAL A 235 -27.98 31.57 30.68
CA VAL A 235 -28.32 32.59 31.70
C VAL A 235 -29.68 33.26 31.44
N LEU A 236 -30.04 33.46 30.17
CA LEU A 236 -31.30 34.08 29.77
C LEU A 236 -32.43 33.05 29.63
N PHE A 237 -32.08 31.79 29.40
CA PHE A 237 -32.99 30.71 29.08
C PHE A 237 -33.46 29.94 30.31
N ASP A 238 -32.80 30.06 31.46
CA ASP A 238 -33.11 29.33 32.70
C ASP A 238 -34.58 29.49 33.17
N GLU A 239 -35.15 30.69 33.07
CA GLU A 239 -36.56 30.93 33.41
C GLU A 239 -37.57 30.48 32.33
N ILE A 240 -37.06 30.08 31.15
CA ILE A 240 -37.81 29.76 29.93
C ILE A 240 -37.80 28.25 29.67
N ASP A 241 -36.69 27.58 29.99
CA ASP A 241 -36.42 26.16 29.72
C ASP A 241 -37.26 25.24 30.61
N LYS A 242 -38.36 24.73 30.06
CA LYS A 242 -39.23 23.78 30.78
C LYS A 242 -38.94 22.32 30.43
N ASP A 243 -38.14 22.11 29.38
CA ASP A 243 -37.91 20.79 28.77
C ASP A 243 -36.45 20.35 28.94
N ASP A 244 -35.70 21.02 29.82
CA ASP A 244 -34.29 20.81 30.11
C ASP A 244 -33.42 20.79 28.84
N LEU A 245 -33.75 21.64 27.86
CA LEU A 245 -33.04 21.69 26.57
C LEU A 245 -31.59 22.15 26.76
N ALA A 246 -31.33 23.01 27.74
CA ALA A 246 -29.97 23.41 28.07
C ALA A 246 -29.15 22.22 28.59
N GLU A 247 -29.72 21.43 29.49
CA GLU A 247 -29.06 20.23 30.02
C GLU A 247 -28.84 19.18 28.92
N LYS A 248 -29.83 18.94 28.06
CA LYS A 248 -29.68 18.05 26.89
C LYS A 248 -28.53 18.48 25.97
N THR A 249 -28.37 19.79 25.75
CA THR A 249 -27.26 20.33 24.96
C THR A 249 -25.90 20.06 25.63
N TYR A 250 -25.78 20.31 26.94
CA TYR A 250 -24.55 19.98 27.68
C TYR A 250 -24.23 18.48 27.65
N ILE A 251 -25.25 17.62 27.75
CA ILE A 251 -25.07 16.16 27.64
C ILE A 251 -24.55 15.78 26.25
N ALA A 252 -25.13 16.31 25.17
CA ALA A 252 -24.69 16.04 23.80
C ALA A 252 -23.22 16.47 23.60
N VAL A 253 -22.87 17.67 24.04
CA VAL A 253 -21.50 18.21 23.95
C VAL A 253 -20.53 17.36 24.77
N ASN A 254 -20.94 16.91 25.95
CA ASN A 254 -20.09 16.07 26.78
C ASN A 254 -19.82 14.70 26.12
N ARG A 255 -20.83 14.09 25.47
CA ARG A 255 -20.63 12.84 24.70
C ARG A 255 -19.61 13.02 23.58
N LEU A 256 -19.68 14.13 22.84
CA LEU A 256 -18.70 14.47 21.81
C LEU A 256 -17.29 14.61 22.40
N LYS A 257 -17.14 15.41 23.47
CA LYS A 257 -15.84 15.62 24.15
C LYS A 257 -15.24 14.33 24.69
N GLU A 258 -16.06 13.47 25.30
CA GLU A 258 -15.62 12.19 25.82
C GLU A 258 -15.20 11.23 24.70
N ARG A 259 -15.92 11.20 23.57
CA ARG A 259 -15.49 10.39 22.43
C ARG A 259 -14.15 10.84 21.87
N LEU A 260 -13.93 12.15 21.71
CA LEU A 260 -12.68 12.71 21.18
C LEU A 260 -11.46 12.36 22.05
N LYS A 261 -11.64 12.23 23.37
CA LYS A 261 -10.57 11.88 24.31
C LYS A 261 -10.34 10.37 24.45
N LYS A 262 -11.32 9.55 24.10
CA LYS A 262 -11.27 8.11 24.34
C LYS A 262 -10.29 7.41 23.39
N TYR A 263 -9.35 6.66 23.96
CA TYR A 263 -8.39 5.85 23.22
C TYR A 263 -9.00 4.53 22.69
N PRO A 264 -8.66 4.08 21.46
CA PRO A 264 -8.05 4.89 20.41
C PRO A 264 -9.06 5.92 19.87
N ASN A 265 -8.61 7.15 19.69
CA ASN A 265 -9.37 8.21 19.02
C ASN A 265 -9.00 8.28 17.54
N ILE A 266 -9.67 9.17 16.78
CA ILE A 266 -9.42 9.33 15.34
C ILE A 266 -7.97 9.70 15.01
N ILE A 267 -7.30 10.45 15.90
CA ILE A 267 -5.91 10.89 15.72
C ILE A 267 -4.96 9.70 15.89
N ASP A 268 -5.19 8.86 16.90
CA ASP A 268 -4.41 7.63 17.13
C ASP A 268 -4.52 6.68 15.93
N LEU A 269 -5.75 6.43 15.48
CA LEU A 269 -6.03 5.57 14.34
C LEU A 269 -5.39 6.10 13.06
N LYS A 270 -5.48 7.41 12.82
CA LYS A 270 -4.89 8.05 11.65
C LYS A 270 -3.36 8.06 11.72
N HIS A 271 -2.79 8.25 12.90
CA HIS A 271 -1.34 8.19 13.11
C HIS A 271 -0.80 6.80 12.75
N GLU A 272 -1.41 5.75 13.26
CA GLU A 272 -1.04 4.37 12.94
C GLU A 272 -1.23 4.08 11.44
N HIS A 273 -2.33 4.54 10.85
CA HIS A 273 -2.54 4.44 9.40
C HIS A 273 -1.38 5.07 8.60
N LEU A 274 -0.88 6.24 9.01
CA LEU A 274 0.26 6.89 8.33
C LEU A 274 1.58 6.15 8.56
N ILE A 275 1.80 5.54 9.73
CA ILE A 275 2.96 4.68 9.99
C ILE A 275 2.95 3.47 9.04
N GLN A 276 1.82 2.78 8.92
CA GLN A 276 1.70 1.63 8.03
C GLN A 276 1.86 2.03 6.56
N MET A 277 1.39 3.22 6.18
CA MET A 277 1.62 3.77 4.84
C MET A 277 3.10 3.94 4.52
N GLU A 278 3.88 4.47 5.47
CA GLU A 278 5.31 4.68 5.26
C GLU A 278 6.07 3.35 5.28
N LEU A 279 5.73 2.45 6.21
CA LEU A 279 6.29 1.11 6.28
C LEU A 279 6.09 0.35 4.96
N ALA A 280 4.89 0.40 4.37
CA ALA A 280 4.63 -0.26 3.09
C ALA A 280 5.56 0.27 1.97
N LYS A 281 5.75 1.59 1.89
CA LYS A 281 6.64 2.20 0.88
C LYS A 281 8.10 1.84 1.10
N ASP A 282 8.57 1.94 2.34
CA ASP A 282 9.96 1.65 2.69
C ASP A 282 10.29 0.18 2.47
N SER A 283 9.39 -0.72 2.86
CA SER A 283 9.54 -2.15 2.63
C SER A 283 9.51 -2.49 1.14
N GLN A 284 8.65 -1.85 0.33
CA GLN A 284 8.69 -1.99 -1.14
C GLN A 284 10.03 -1.53 -1.73
N LYS A 285 10.56 -0.39 -1.28
CA LYS A 285 11.87 0.10 -1.74
C LYS A 285 13.00 -0.87 -1.40
N ARG A 286 13.00 -1.40 -0.16
CA ARG A 286 13.99 -2.39 0.28
C ARG A 286 13.84 -3.71 -0.47
N ALA A 287 12.61 -4.17 -0.73
CA ALA A 287 12.33 -5.35 -1.54
C ALA A 287 12.88 -5.18 -2.96
N ASN A 288 12.64 -4.03 -3.61
CA ASN A 288 13.18 -3.73 -4.94
C ASN A 288 14.72 -3.75 -5.00
N THR A 289 15.37 -3.19 -3.98
CA THR A 289 16.84 -3.26 -3.88
C THR A 289 17.31 -4.70 -3.71
N ALA A 290 16.68 -5.47 -2.81
CA ALA A 290 17.07 -6.84 -2.52
C ALA A 290 16.89 -7.77 -3.73
N VAL A 291 15.77 -7.67 -4.45
CA VAL A 291 15.53 -8.48 -5.65
C VAL A 291 16.49 -8.12 -6.78
N SER A 292 16.81 -6.83 -6.97
CA SER A 292 17.78 -6.39 -7.98
C SER A 292 19.20 -6.91 -7.68
N LEU A 293 19.60 -6.92 -6.41
CA LEU A 293 20.86 -7.52 -5.98
C LEU A 293 20.87 -9.04 -6.21
N CYS A 294 19.76 -9.72 -5.91
CA CYS A 294 19.64 -11.15 -6.12
C CYS A 294 19.77 -11.52 -7.61
N ILE A 295 19.11 -10.77 -8.52
CA ILE A 295 19.23 -10.94 -9.97
C ILE A 295 20.69 -10.71 -10.41
N SER A 296 21.31 -9.60 -9.98
CA SER A 296 22.69 -9.31 -10.38
C SER A 296 23.70 -10.37 -9.93
N GLU A 297 23.52 -10.97 -8.74
CA GLU A 297 24.42 -12.04 -8.29
C GLU A 297 24.15 -13.38 -9.02
N LEU A 298 22.91 -13.64 -9.44
CA LEU A 298 22.56 -14.77 -10.33
C LEU A 298 23.14 -14.56 -11.73
N ASP A 299 23.10 -13.35 -12.29
CA ASP A 299 23.72 -13.03 -13.59
C ASP A 299 25.24 -13.26 -13.55
N LYS A 300 25.90 -12.87 -12.46
CA LYS A 300 27.34 -13.15 -12.28
C LYS A 300 27.62 -14.65 -12.24
N LEU A 301 26.74 -15.45 -11.65
CA LEU A 301 26.87 -16.90 -11.55
C LEU A 301 26.74 -17.55 -12.93
N LEU A 302 25.84 -17.03 -13.77
CA LEU A 302 25.69 -17.46 -15.16
C LEU A 302 26.94 -17.12 -15.99
N ASN A 303 27.47 -15.90 -15.84
CA ASN A 303 28.67 -15.46 -16.57
C ASN A 303 29.98 -16.18 -16.14
N THR A 304 30.03 -16.80 -14.96
CA THR A 304 31.17 -17.63 -14.53
C THR A 304 31.01 -19.10 -14.93
N ALA A 305 29.80 -19.52 -15.32
CA ALA A 305 29.52 -20.87 -15.79
C ALA A 305 29.66 -21.04 -17.33
N ASP A 306 29.73 -19.94 -18.07
CA ASP A 306 30.05 -19.84 -19.51
C ASP A 306 31.56 -19.86 -19.78
#